data_AF-A0A7Y0XG12-F1
#
_entry.id   AF-A0A7Y0XG12-F1
#
_cell.length_a   1.000
_cell.length_b   1.000
_cell.length_c   1.000
_cell.angle_alpha   90.00
_cell.angle_beta   90.00
_cell.angle_gamma   90.00
#
_symmetry.space_group_name_H-M   'P 1'
#
loop_
_entity.id
_entity.type
_entity.pdbx_description
1 polymer ?
#
loop_
_entity_poly.entity_id
_entity_poly.type
_entity_poly.pdbx_seq_one_letter_code
_entity_poly.pdbx_strand_id
1 'polypeptide(L)' 'MKNHTLKNFVVLISGNGSNLQAILEACEDSMPNARVAAVFSNKADAFGLERA' A
#
# COMPACT_ATOMS: atom_id res chain seq x y z
N MET A 1 -10.31 -26.55 0.06
CA MET A 1 -9.41 -25.44 -0.34
C MET A 1 -9.95 -24.18 0.34
N LYS A 2 -9.14 -23.43 1.10
CA LYS A 2 -9.62 -22.18 1.73
C LYS A 2 -9.82 -21.14 0.62
N ASN A 3 -11.02 -20.58 0.50
CA ASN A 3 -11.22 -19.38 -0.31
C ASN A 3 -10.43 -18.24 0.32
N HIS A 4 -9.31 -17.88 -0.30
CA HIS A 4 -8.56 -16.70 0.11
C HIS A 4 -9.16 -15.50 -0.60
N THR A 5 -10.03 -14.75 0.09
CA THR A 5 -10.53 -13.48 -0.42
C THR A 5 -9.39 -12.47 -0.50
N LEU A 6 -9.29 -11.75 -1.62
CA LEU A 6 -8.34 -10.66 -1.82
C LEU A 6 -8.55 -9.57 -0.76
N LYS A 7 -7.50 -9.25 0.00
CA LYS A 7 -7.52 -8.16 0.99
C LYS A 7 -7.14 -6.85 0.30
N ASN A 8 -7.99 -5.84 0.46
CA ASN A 8 -7.75 -4.51 -0.09
C ASN A 8 -7.29 -3.58 1.05
N PHE A 9 -6.09 -3.02 0.92
CA PHE A 9 -5.57 -2.02 1.86
C PHE A 9 -5.77 -0.61 1.33
N VAL A 10 -6.11 0.31 2.21
CA VAL A 10 -6.05 1.76 1.95
C VAL A 10 -5.02 2.34 2.89
N VAL A 11 -4.03 3.05 2.35
CA VAL A 11 -2.89 3.55 3.12
C VAL A 11 -2.94 5.08 3.18
N LEU A 12 -2.82 5.64 4.38
CA LEU A 12 -2.77 7.09 4.59
C LEU A 12 -1.33 7.50 4.92
N ILE A 13 -0.81 8.51 4.22
CA ILE A 13 0.57 9.00 4.34
C ILE A 13 0.63 10.52 4.50
N SER A 14 1.76 11.04 4.98
CA SER A 14 1.98 12.49 5.19
C SER A 14 3.41 12.96 4.87
N GLY A 15 4.19 12.13 4.16
CA GLY A 15 5.61 12.37 3.90
C GLY A 15 6.23 11.32 2.97
N ASN A 16 7.46 10.89 3.26
CA ASN A 16 8.30 10.09 2.36
C ASN A 16 7.72 8.72 1.94
N GLY A 17 6.85 8.11 2.75
CA GLY A 17 6.19 6.85 2.39
C GLY A 17 7.10 5.60 2.41
N SER A 18 8.14 5.55 3.26
CA SER A 18 8.96 4.34 3.41
C SER A 18 8.16 3.11 3.86
N ASN A 19 7.18 3.30 4.74
CA ASN A 19 6.27 2.22 5.15
C ASN A 19 5.31 1.82 4.02
N LEU A 20 4.89 2.77 3.16
CA LEU A 20 4.09 2.45 1.99
C LEU A 20 4.88 1.54 1.03
N GLN A 21 6.16 1.88 0.78
CA GLN A 21 7.05 1.06 -0.04
C GLN A 21 7.13 -0.38 0.49
N ALA A 22 7.37 -0.56 1.79
CA ALA A 22 7.43 -1.90 2.39
C ALA A 22 6.09 -2.67 2.31
N ILE A 23 4.95 -1.96 2.37
CA ILE A 23 3.63 -2.59 2.22
C ILE A 23 3.39 -3.02 0.76
N LEU A 24 3.79 -2.20 -0.22
CA LEU A 24 3.70 -2.52 -1.64
C LEU A 24 4.53 -3.76 -1.95
N GLU A 25 5.79 -3.78 -1.52
CA GLU A 25 6.70 -4.93 -1.65
C GLU A 25 6.12 -6.18 -0.99
N ALA A 26 5.55 -6.06 0.22
CA ALA A 26 4.93 -7.20 0.89
C ALA A 26 3.70 -7.74 0.15
N CYS A 27 2.89 -6.87 -0.48
CA CYS A 27 1.76 -7.28 -1.30
C CYS A 27 2.20 -8.06 -2.55
N GLU A 28 3.33 -7.67 -3.14
CA GLU A 28 3.88 -8.30 -4.35
C GLU A 28 4.61 -9.62 -4.03
N ASP A 29 5.46 -9.64 -3.00
CA ASP A 29 6.39 -10.75 -2.75
C ASP A 29 5.87 -11.77 -1.74
N SER A 30 5.12 -11.32 -0.73
CA SER A 30 4.87 -12.12 0.49
C SER A 30 3.40 -12.34 0.82
N MET A 31 2.48 -11.59 0.18
CA MET A 31 1.05 -11.63 0.46
C MET A 31 0.23 -11.84 -0.83
N PRO A 32 0.20 -13.05 -1.41
CA PRO A 32 -0.42 -13.34 -2.71
C PRO A 32 -1.95 -13.10 -2.78
N ASN A 33 -2.58 -12.71 -1.67
CA ASN A 33 -4.00 -12.36 -1.60
C ASN A 33 -4.20 -10.99 -0.93
N ALA A 34 -3.31 -10.05 -1.22
CA ALA A 34 -3.38 -8.68 -0.76
C ALA A 34 -3.00 -7.71 -1.89
N ARG A 35 -3.58 -6.50 -1.83
CA ARG A 35 -3.14 -5.36 -2.65
C ARG A 35 -3.39 -4.05 -1.93
N VAL A 36 -2.60 -3.03 -2.26
CA VAL A 36 -2.95 -1.65 -1.95
C VAL A 36 -3.95 -1.19 -3.00
N ALA A 37 -5.16 -0.81 -2.56
CA ALA A 37 -6.24 -0.37 -3.44
C ALA A 37 -6.25 1.15 -3.63
N ALA A 38 -5.78 1.90 -2.63
CA ALA A 38 -5.64 3.36 -2.70
C ALA A 38 -4.62 3.87 -1.68
N VAL A 39 -4.00 5.00 -2.01
CA VAL A 39 -3.14 5.76 -1.11
C VAL A 39 -3.68 7.19 -1.03
N PHE A 40 -3.81 7.72 0.19
CA PHE A 40 -4.23 9.10 0.43
C PHE A 40 -3.16 9.85 1.18
N SER A 41 -2.97 11.12 0.85
CA SER A 41 -2.15 12.01 1.67
C SER A 41 -2.91 13.25 2.11
N ASN A 42 -2.61 13.70 3.31
CA ASN A 42 -3.01 15.03 3.78
C ASN A 42 -2.07 16.15 3.30
N LYS A 43 -0.98 15.82 2.56
CA LYS A 43 -0.07 16.78 1.95
C LYS A 43 0.08 16.48 0.47
N ALA A 44 -0.09 17.50 -0.38
CA ALA A 44 -0.01 17.34 -1.83
C ALA A 44 1.41 17.03 -2.33
N ASP A 45 2.44 17.39 -1.57
CA ASP A 45 3.86 17.23 -1.88
C ASP A 45 4.50 16.03 -1.18
N ALA A 46 3.70 15.14 -0.58
CA ALA A 46 4.24 13.93 0.04
C ALA A 46 4.89 13.02 -1.02
N PHE A 47 6.21 12.85 -0.95
CA PHE A 47 6.95 11.98 -1.88
C PHE A 47 6.43 10.52 -1.90
N GLY A 48 5.77 10.07 -0.83
CA GLY A 48 5.12 8.76 -0.84
C GLY A 48 4.00 8.62 -1.89
N LEU A 49 3.43 9.72 -2.40
CA LEU A 49 2.45 9.67 -3.49
C LEU A 49 3.09 9.23 -4.82
N GLU A 50 4.37 9.55 -5.04
CA GLU A 50 5.12 9.10 -6.24
C GLU A 50 5.45 7.60 -6.21
N ARG A 51 5.37 6.98 -5.03
CA ARG A 51 5.63 5.54 -4.84
C ARG A 51 4.37 4.68 -4.99
N ALA A 52 3.19 5.30 -4.93
CA ALA A 52 1.89 4.64 -4.79
C ALA A 52 1.40 3.98 -6.08
#